data_AF-G3AJE2-F1
#
_entry.id   AF-G3AJE2-F1
#
_cell.length_a   1.000
_cell.length_b   1.000
_cell.length_c   1.000
_cell.angle_alpha   90.00
_cell.angle_beta   90.00
_cell.angle_gamma   90.00
#
_symmetry.space_group_name_H-M   'P 1'
#
loop_
_entity.id
_entity.type
_entity.pdbx_description
1 polymer ?
#
loop_
_entity_poly.entity_id
_entity_poly.type
_entity_poly.pdbx_seq_one_letter_code
_entity_poly.pdbx_strand_id
1 'polypeptide(L)'
;MDEIDEQFFNDTLTKHYPKVPNAKKNKSEENTRKCTELEFETICDRLEKTIESRQPFLSMDPSNILSYEELSTYIIDQFKSTVKSNNPYVESSGGTLEYISTTTLKERLSKELNYEPFTTLFDKNPMEQTSTRLVRPIPKLFELFGKPIYEHWKERKIERKGKSIKPMLKFEDPNANEKDNDNDPYICFRRREFRQARKTRRADTLGAERIRLLQKSLHRARDLVLSVSERELMKLESLQSELDIFKLRCEAKNLKRTVGVKGDDYLFFPHKRKKVIKPREEEEEREVKRKERRKGESLHAPVPTVHKDKHVPQPQPVAEGAATSQPYVKLPPSKIPDMELVTVSL
;
A
#
# COMPACT_ATOMS: atom_id res chain seq x y z
N MET A 1 -6.82 19.26 -9.43
CA MET A 1 -7.39 20.12 -10.51
C MET A 1 -6.91 21.54 -10.28
N ASP A 2 -6.58 22.29 -11.32
CA ASP A 2 -6.40 23.75 -11.23
C ASP A 2 -7.64 24.50 -11.77
N GLU A 3 -7.59 25.82 -11.88
CA GLU A 3 -8.72 26.66 -12.30
C GLU A 3 -9.20 26.35 -13.73
N ILE A 4 -8.29 25.95 -14.62
CA ILE A 4 -8.61 25.55 -15.99
C ILE A 4 -9.36 24.21 -15.99
N ASP A 5 -8.89 23.25 -15.18
CA ASP A 5 -9.58 21.97 -15.01
C ASP A 5 -10.96 22.16 -14.37
N GLU A 6 -11.11 23.10 -13.42
CA GLU A 6 -12.38 23.39 -12.76
C GLU A 6 -13.43 23.97 -13.74
N GLN A 7 -13.00 24.90 -14.61
CA GLN A 7 -13.88 25.43 -15.67
C GLN A 7 -14.35 24.32 -16.60
N PHE A 8 -13.42 23.48 -17.08
CA PHE A 8 -13.77 22.32 -17.92
C PHE A 8 -14.73 21.35 -17.19
N PHE A 9 -14.47 21.10 -15.91
CA PHE A 9 -15.27 20.21 -15.08
C PHE A 9 -16.70 20.71 -14.91
N ASN A 10 -16.88 21.99 -14.61
CA ASN A 10 -18.19 22.61 -14.38
C ASN A 10 -18.97 22.82 -15.69
N ASP A 11 -18.29 23.26 -16.75
CA ASP A 11 -18.95 23.63 -18.00
C ASP A 11 -19.14 22.48 -18.97
N THR A 12 -18.23 21.51 -19.00
CA THR A 12 -18.27 20.42 -19.98
C THR A 12 -18.71 19.11 -19.32
N LEU A 13 -17.98 18.66 -18.30
CA LEU A 13 -18.23 17.34 -17.70
C LEU A 13 -19.55 17.27 -16.93
N THR A 14 -19.84 18.26 -16.11
CA THR A 14 -21.02 18.27 -15.24
C THR A 14 -22.33 18.50 -16.01
N LYS A 15 -22.27 19.18 -17.16
CA LYS A 15 -23.43 19.52 -18.00
C LYS A 15 -23.73 18.47 -19.07
N HIS A 16 -22.70 17.90 -19.70
CA HIS A 16 -22.87 17.03 -20.88
C HIS A 16 -22.62 15.53 -20.61
N TYR A 17 -22.09 15.17 -19.44
CA TYR A 17 -21.75 13.77 -19.11
C TYR A 17 -22.35 13.35 -17.75
N PRO A 18 -22.72 12.07 -17.58
CA PRO A 18 -22.55 10.96 -18.53
C PRO A 18 -23.53 11.05 -19.72
N LYS A 19 -23.04 10.78 -20.93
CA LYS A 19 -23.91 10.59 -22.10
C LYS A 19 -24.73 9.32 -21.87
N VAL A 20 -25.96 9.46 -21.37
CA VAL A 20 -26.86 8.32 -21.18
C VAL A 20 -27.17 7.77 -22.57
N PRO A 21 -26.74 6.55 -22.92
CA PRO A 21 -27.14 5.96 -24.18
C PRO A 21 -28.64 5.69 -24.09
N ASN A 22 -29.44 6.21 -25.02
CA ASN A 22 -30.84 5.85 -25.20
C ASN A 22 -30.96 4.36 -25.56
N ALA A 23 -30.80 3.44 -24.59
CA ALA A 23 -31.19 2.05 -24.73
C ALA A 23 -31.11 1.29 -23.38
N LYS A 24 -32.27 0.77 -22.97
CA LYS A 24 -32.55 -0.29 -21.99
C LYS A 24 -32.68 0.13 -20.51
N LYS A 25 -33.93 0.01 -20.06
CA LYS A 25 -34.58 0.34 -18.77
C LYS A 25 -33.98 -0.24 -17.48
N ASN A 26 -32.79 -0.85 -17.46
CA ASN A 26 -32.21 -1.47 -16.26
C ASN A 26 -30.73 -1.10 -16.06
N LYS A 27 -30.40 0.16 -15.74
CA LYS A 27 -29.06 0.53 -15.25
C LYS A 27 -29.16 1.19 -13.88
N SER A 28 -28.28 0.78 -12.96
CA SER A 28 -28.17 1.30 -11.59
C SER A 28 -28.02 2.82 -11.57
N GLU A 29 -28.62 3.49 -10.58
CA GLU A 29 -28.55 4.95 -10.35
C GLU A 29 -27.11 5.49 -10.30
N GLU A 30 -26.15 4.63 -9.99
CA GLU A 30 -24.71 4.93 -9.94
C GLU A 30 -24.10 5.29 -11.31
N ASN A 31 -24.70 4.81 -12.41
CA ASN A 31 -24.23 5.09 -13.77
C ASN A 31 -24.72 6.41 -14.34
N THR A 32 -25.82 6.96 -13.79
CA THR A 32 -26.35 8.27 -14.15
C THR A 32 -25.78 9.38 -13.27
N ARG A 33 -25.02 9.02 -12.23
CA ARG A 33 -24.34 9.96 -11.34
C ARG A 33 -23.31 10.80 -12.09
N LYS A 34 -23.35 12.10 -11.83
CA LYS A 34 -22.35 13.09 -12.28
C LYS A 34 -20.95 12.68 -11.84
N CYS A 35 -19.95 13.04 -12.65
CA CYS A 35 -18.54 12.85 -12.29
C CYS A 35 -18.21 13.64 -11.03
N THR A 36 -17.42 13.07 -10.13
CA THR A 36 -16.86 13.79 -8.99
C THR A 36 -15.47 14.31 -9.30
N GLU A 37 -15.01 15.33 -8.57
CA GLU A 37 -13.64 15.86 -8.70
C GLU A 37 -12.59 14.76 -8.53
N LEU A 38 -12.78 13.90 -7.53
CA LEU A 38 -11.87 12.79 -7.24
C LEU A 38 -11.85 11.77 -8.39
N GLU A 39 -12.98 11.51 -9.04
CA GLU A 39 -13.04 10.63 -10.21
C GLU A 39 -12.32 11.25 -11.41
N PHE A 40 -12.46 12.56 -11.63
CA PHE A 40 -11.72 13.29 -12.66
C PHE A 40 -10.21 13.20 -12.40
N GLU A 41 -9.76 13.54 -11.19
CA GLU A 41 -8.35 13.48 -10.81
C GLU A 41 -7.78 12.07 -10.93
N THR A 42 -8.56 11.05 -10.58
CA THR A 42 -8.16 9.65 -10.73
C THR A 42 -7.90 9.28 -12.19
N ILE A 43 -8.76 9.74 -13.13
CA ILE A 43 -8.56 9.49 -14.56
C ILE A 43 -7.29 10.22 -15.05
N CYS A 44 -7.13 11.50 -14.72
CA CYS A 44 -5.96 12.29 -15.11
C CYS A 44 -4.64 11.71 -14.57
N ASP A 45 -4.61 11.27 -13.30
CA ASP A 45 -3.43 10.63 -12.70
C ASP A 45 -3.06 9.33 -13.41
N ARG A 46 -4.05 8.54 -13.83
CA ARG A 46 -3.82 7.30 -14.60
C ARG A 46 -3.30 7.59 -16.00
N LEU A 47 -3.84 8.60 -16.68
CA LEU A 47 -3.37 9.02 -18.00
C LEU A 47 -1.90 9.47 -17.93
N GLU A 48 -1.56 10.33 -16.97
CA GLU A 48 -0.21 10.86 -16.78
C GLU A 48 0.80 9.74 -16.49
N LYS A 49 0.54 8.86 -15.52
CA LYS A 49 1.43 7.73 -15.18
C LYS A 49 1.61 6.75 -16.34
N THR A 50 0.54 6.49 -17.10
CA THR A 50 0.60 5.59 -18.25
C THR A 50 1.51 6.15 -19.34
N ILE A 51 1.40 7.46 -19.59
CA ILE A 51 2.18 8.14 -20.63
C ILE A 51 3.64 8.30 -20.20
N GLU A 52 3.91 8.57 -18.92
CA GLU A 52 5.28 8.56 -18.38
C GLU A 52 5.97 7.20 -18.56
N SER A 53 5.23 6.09 -18.40
CA SER A 53 5.75 4.74 -18.59
C SER A 53 5.93 4.35 -20.07
N ARG A 54 4.93 4.65 -20.91
CA ARG A 54 4.90 4.20 -22.31
C ARG A 54 5.61 5.14 -23.28
N GLN A 55 5.55 6.45 -23.04
CA GLN A 55 6.16 7.49 -23.87
C GLN A 55 7.05 8.42 -23.01
N PRO A 56 8.12 7.91 -22.39
CA PRO A 56 9.00 8.72 -21.53
C PRO A 56 9.67 9.89 -22.27
N PHE A 57 9.84 9.77 -23.60
CA PHE A 57 10.44 10.79 -24.46
C PHE A 57 9.41 11.61 -25.24
N LEU A 58 8.16 11.70 -24.76
CA LEU A 58 7.10 12.48 -25.42
C LEU A 58 7.47 13.95 -25.66
N SER A 59 8.41 14.50 -24.89
CA SER A 59 8.91 15.86 -25.11
C SER A 59 9.66 16.06 -26.44
N MET A 60 10.09 14.98 -27.11
CA MET A 60 10.79 15.06 -28.40
C MET A 60 9.82 15.29 -29.56
N ASP A 61 8.65 14.65 -29.53
CA ASP A 61 7.57 14.86 -30.50
C ASP A 61 6.21 14.83 -29.78
N PRO A 62 5.74 16.00 -29.28
CA PRO A 62 4.47 16.08 -28.55
C PRO A 62 3.24 15.77 -29.40
N SER A 63 3.34 15.87 -30.73
CA SER A 63 2.21 15.63 -31.64
C SER A 63 1.87 14.15 -31.74
N ASN A 64 2.85 13.27 -31.53
CA ASN A 64 2.72 11.82 -31.60
C ASN A 64 2.34 11.20 -30.24
N ILE A 65 1.38 11.80 -29.54
CA ILE A 65 0.83 11.26 -28.30
C ILE A 65 -0.14 10.11 -28.60
N LEU A 66 -0.04 9.01 -27.85
CA LEU A 66 -0.89 7.82 -27.99
C LEU A 66 -2.38 8.19 -27.96
N SER A 67 -3.17 7.56 -28.81
CA SER A 67 -4.61 7.81 -28.92
C SER A 67 -5.40 7.32 -27.69
N TYR A 68 -6.63 7.82 -27.52
CA TYR A 68 -7.50 7.40 -26.42
C TYR A 68 -7.75 5.89 -26.38
N GLU A 69 -7.95 5.26 -27.54
CA GLU A 69 -8.29 3.84 -27.63
C GLU A 69 -7.12 2.95 -27.19
N GLU A 70 -5.90 3.28 -27.62
CA GLU A 70 -4.68 2.58 -27.22
C GLU A 70 -4.41 2.77 -25.71
N LEU A 71 -4.60 3.98 -25.19
CA LEU A 71 -4.31 4.27 -23.80
C LEU A 71 -5.34 3.66 -22.86
N SER A 72 -6.63 3.74 -23.21
CA SER A 72 -7.72 3.17 -22.43
C SER A 72 -7.67 1.64 -22.40
N THR A 73 -7.39 0.98 -23.53
CA THR A 73 -7.24 -0.48 -23.57
C THR A 73 -6.09 -0.93 -22.68
N TYR A 74 -4.96 -0.23 -22.73
CA TYR A 74 -3.82 -0.54 -21.85
C TYR A 74 -4.15 -0.34 -20.37
N ILE A 75 -4.76 0.78 -19.99
CA ILE A 75 -5.12 1.07 -18.60
C ILE A 75 -6.09 0.01 -18.06
N ILE A 76 -7.07 -0.39 -18.86
CA ILE A 76 -8.05 -1.41 -18.50
C ILE A 76 -7.39 -2.79 -18.38
N ASP A 77 -6.46 -3.13 -19.27
CA ASP A 77 -5.74 -4.41 -19.23
C ASP A 77 -4.79 -4.52 -18.03
N GLN A 78 -4.06 -3.44 -17.73
CA GLN A 78 -3.27 -3.31 -16.51
C GLN A 78 -4.12 -3.50 -15.26
N PHE A 79 -5.28 -2.84 -15.20
CA PHE A 79 -6.20 -2.98 -14.08
C PHE A 79 -6.73 -4.42 -13.94
N LYS A 80 -7.12 -5.07 -15.04
CA LYS A 80 -7.61 -6.46 -15.01
C LYS A 80 -6.52 -7.46 -14.60
N SER A 81 -5.30 -7.28 -15.09
CA SER A 81 -4.17 -8.17 -14.80
C SER A 81 -3.77 -8.12 -13.34
N THR A 82 -3.76 -6.93 -12.76
CA THR A 82 -3.41 -6.73 -11.35
C THR A 82 -4.45 -7.30 -10.37
N VAL A 83 -5.73 -7.29 -10.73
CA VAL A 83 -6.81 -7.86 -9.92
C VAL A 83 -6.86 -9.39 -9.99
N LYS A 84 -6.46 -10.01 -11.11
CA LYS A 84 -6.52 -11.48 -11.29
C LYS A 84 -5.35 -12.23 -10.65
N SER A 85 -4.21 -11.58 -10.44
CA SER A 85 -3.04 -12.24 -9.88
C SER A 85 -3.21 -12.49 -8.38
N ASN A 86 -3.06 -13.74 -7.96
CA ASN A 86 -2.91 -14.11 -6.54
C ASN A 86 -1.50 -13.84 -5.99
N ASN A 87 -0.57 -13.40 -6.84
CA ASN A 87 0.78 -12.99 -6.43
C ASN A 87 0.78 -11.52 -5.94
N PRO A 88 1.39 -11.17 -4.80
CA PRO A 88 1.46 -9.78 -4.30
C PRO A 88 2.23 -8.83 -5.24
N TYR A 89 2.88 -9.38 -6.26
CA TYR A 89 3.71 -8.70 -7.22
C TYR A 89 3.06 -8.73 -8.60
N VAL A 90 3.21 -7.63 -9.34
CA VAL A 90 2.80 -7.51 -10.74
C VAL A 90 4.04 -7.77 -11.58
N GLU A 91 4.04 -8.88 -12.31
CA GLU A 91 5.06 -9.14 -13.33
C GLU A 91 4.63 -8.42 -14.61
N SER A 92 5.31 -7.32 -14.96
CA SER A 92 5.16 -6.71 -16.29
C SER A 92 5.64 -7.69 -17.36
N SER A 93 5.18 -7.52 -18.61
CA SER A 93 5.52 -8.36 -19.78
C SER A 93 7.02 -8.39 -20.18
N GLY A 94 7.92 -7.98 -19.29
CA GLY A 94 9.38 -8.06 -19.39
C GLY A 94 10.06 -8.46 -18.07
N GLY A 95 9.35 -9.11 -17.12
CA GLY A 95 9.92 -9.60 -15.86
C GLY A 95 10.29 -8.52 -14.84
N THR A 96 9.93 -7.26 -15.11
CA THR A 96 10.11 -6.15 -14.16
C THR A 96 8.91 -6.11 -13.21
N LEU A 97 9.20 -6.08 -11.91
CA LEU A 97 8.18 -5.86 -10.88
C LEU A 97 7.74 -4.40 -10.91
N GLU A 98 6.49 -4.15 -11.27
CA GLU A 98 5.91 -2.80 -11.20
C GLU A 98 5.14 -2.59 -9.89
N TYR A 99 5.16 -1.33 -9.43
CA TYR A 99 4.47 -0.91 -8.22
C TYR A 99 2.96 -1.09 -8.37
N ILE A 100 2.35 -1.86 -7.47
CA ILE A 100 0.89 -1.96 -7.38
C ILE A 100 0.34 -0.65 -6.82
N SER A 101 -0.58 -0.03 -7.56
CA SER A 101 -1.26 1.17 -7.07
C SER A 101 -2.01 0.88 -5.77
N THR A 102 -2.01 1.84 -4.84
CA THR A 102 -2.72 1.75 -3.56
C THR A 102 -4.20 1.40 -3.74
N THR A 103 -4.87 1.95 -4.75
CA THR A 103 -6.27 1.61 -5.08
C THR A 103 -6.44 0.13 -5.37
N THR A 104 -5.58 -0.41 -6.23
CA THR A 104 -5.62 -1.82 -6.65
C THR A 104 -5.30 -2.76 -5.49
N LEU A 105 -4.34 -2.39 -4.64
CA LEU A 105 -4.01 -3.14 -3.44
C LEU A 105 -5.21 -3.17 -2.47
N LYS A 106 -5.91 -2.04 -2.28
CA LYS A 106 -7.10 -1.98 -1.42
C LYS A 106 -8.24 -2.82 -1.96
N GLU A 107 -8.53 -2.78 -3.25
CA GLU A 107 -9.57 -3.64 -3.85
C GLU A 107 -9.27 -5.13 -3.62
N ARG A 108 -7.99 -5.51 -3.72
CA ARG A 108 -7.57 -6.88 -3.47
C ARG A 108 -7.74 -7.29 -2.01
N LEU A 109 -7.34 -6.43 -1.07
CA LEU A 109 -7.53 -6.67 0.36
C LEU A 109 -9.02 -6.67 0.73
N SER A 110 -9.83 -5.82 0.09
CA SER A 110 -11.30 -5.82 0.22
C SER A 110 -11.89 -7.17 -0.16
N LYS A 111 -11.46 -7.73 -1.30
CA LYS A 111 -11.90 -9.05 -1.77
C LYS A 111 -11.41 -10.19 -0.88
N GLU A 112 -10.18 -10.11 -0.41
CA GLU A 112 -9.61 -11.12 0.49
C GLU A 112 -10.35 -11.15 1.84
N LEU A 113 -10.74 -9.99 2.37
CA LEU A 113 -11.48 -9.85 3.62
C LEU A 113 -13.00 -9.91 3.46
N ASN A 114 -13.53 -9.96 2.24
CA ASN A 114 -14.95 -9.80 1.91
C ASN A 114 -15.62 -8.59 2.60
N TYR A 115 -14.89 -7.48 2.70
CA TYR A 115 -15.34 -6.27 3.36
C TYR A 115 -15.11 -5.05 2.46
N GLU A 116 -16.16 -4.28 2.21
CA GLU A 116 -16.14 -3.05 1.43
C GLU A 116 -16.86 -1.93 2.17
N PRO A 117 -16.30 -0.71 2.24
CA PRO A 117 -14.99 -0.28 1.73
C PRO A 117 -13.82 -0.62 2.70
N PHE A 118 -12.69 -1.12 2.16
CA PHE A 118 -11.46 -1.26 2.93
C PHE A 118 -10.84 0.10 3.25
N THR A 119 -10.88 0.49 4.52
CA THR A 119 -10.42 1.79 5.01
C THR A 119 -9.21 1.63 5.94
N THR A 120 -8.32 2.60 5.88
CA THR A 120 -7.08 2.65 6.67
C THR A 120 -6.94 3.99 7.38
N LEU A 121 -5.97 4.12 8.28
CA LEU A 121 -5.63 5.39 8.94
C LEU A 121 -5.20 6.50 7.97
N PHE A 122 -4.79 6.13 6.75
CA PHE A 122 -4.41 7.08 5.71
C PHE A 122 -5.60 7.58 4.89
N ASP A 123 -6.80 7.04 5.15
CA ASP A 123 -8.03 7.46 4.49
C ASP A 123 -8.73 8.54 5.29
N LYS A 124 -9.36 9.50 4.59
CA LYS A 124 -10.19 10.52 5.24
C LYS A 124 -11.35 9.84 5.96
N ASN A 125 -11.75 10.37 7.12
CA ASN A 125 -12.71 9.70 8.02
C ASN A 125 -14.03 9.34 7.29
N PRO A 126 -14.46 8.06 7.27
CA PRO A 126 -15.68 7.64 6.58
C PRO A 126 -16.98 8.24 7.14
N MET A 127 -17.03 8.69 8.41
CA MET A 127 -18.23 9.34 8.97
C MET A 127 -18.51 10.72 8.38
N GLU A 128 -17.51 11.40 7.81
CA GLU A 128 -17.67 12.68 7.10
C GLU A 128 -17.96 12.48 5.61
N GLN A 129 -17.90 11.22 5.12
CA GLN A 129 -18.10 10.91 3.71
C GLN A 129 -19.59 10.70 3.44
N THR A 130 -20.23 11.74 2.90
CA THR A 130 -21.49 11.56 2.16
C THR A 130 -21.24 10.58 1.00
N SER A 131 -22.24 9.74 0.66
CA SER A 131 -22.21 8.73 -0.44
C SER A 131 -21.77 9.26 -1.82
N THR A 132 -21.55 10.57 -1.95
CA THR A 132 -21.07 11.29 -3.12
C THR A 132 -19.57 11.15 -3.42
N ARG A 133 -18.73 10.48 -2.60
CA ARG A 133 -17.27 10.37 -2.85
C ARG A 133 -16.70 8.97 -3.12
N LEU A 134 -17.52 7.91 -3.14
CA LEU A 134 -17.04 6.61 -3.60
C LEU A 134 -16.66 6.71 -5.08
N VAL A 135 -15.40 6.40 -5.38
CA VAL A 135 -14.84 6.44 -6.74
C VAL A 135 -15.30 5.16 -7.45
N ARG A 136 -15.97 5.31 -8.60
CA ARG A 136 -16.35 4.15 -9.42
C ARG A 136 -15.11 3.36 -9.86
N PRO A 137 -15.23 2.05 -10.16
CA PRO A 137 -14.10 1.26 -10.62
C PRO A 137 -13.53 1.83 -11.93
N ILE A 138 -12.20 1.75 -12.08
CA ILE A 138 -11.45 2.36 -13.20
C ILE A 138 -12.04 2.02 -14.58
N PRO A 139 -12.39 0.76 -14.90
CA PRO A 139 -12.97 0.45 -16.21
C PRO A 139 -14.27 1.20 -16.49
N LYS A 140 -15.09 1.41 -15.46
CA LYS A 140 -16.37 2.11 -15.61
C LYS A 140 -16.19 3.62 -15.76
N LEU A 141 -15.20 4.18 -15.06
CA LEU A 141 -14.81 5.58 -15.19
C LEU A 141 -14.35 5.91 -16.61
N PHE A 142 -13.49 5.07 -17.19
CA PHE A 142 -13.02 5.27 -18.57
C PHE A 142 -14.16 5.10 -19.59
N GLU A 143 -15.07 4.13 -19.40
CA GLU A 143 -16.24 3.97 -20.28
C GLU A 143 -17.14 5.23 -20.31
N LEU A 144 -17.36 5.86 -19.15
CA LEU A 144 -18.32 6.97 -19.02
C LEU A 144 -17.72 8.35 -19.31
N PHE A 145 -16.51 8.62 -18.82
CA PHE A 145 -15.89 9.95 -18.82
C PHE A 145 -14.50 9.98 -19.46
N GLY A 146 -13.92 8.82 -19.83
CA GLY A 146 -12.53 8.75 -20.28
C GLY A 146 -12.26 9.58 -21.53
N LYS A 147 -13.13 9.52 -22.54
CA LYS A 147 -12.94 10.24 -23.82
C LYS A 147 -12.88 11.77 -23.66
N PRO A 148 -13.88 12.45 -23.07
CA PRO A 148 -13.82 13.92 -22.92
C PRO A 148 -12.64 14.36 -22.03
N ILE A 149 -12.33 13.61 -20.96
CA ILE A 149 -11.22 13.94 -20.07
C ILE A 149 -9.87 13.80 -20.78
N TYR A 150 -9.72 12.75 -21.58
CA TYR A 150 -8.51 12.52 -22.35
C TYR A 150 -8.24 13.64 -23.36
N GLU A 151 -9.25 14.14 -24.09
CA GLU A 151 -9.04 15.24 -25.04
C GLU A 151 -8.57 16.51 -24.33
N HIS A 152 -9.21 16.90 -23.23
CA HIS A 152 -8.79 18.03 -22.39
C HIS A 152 -7.36 17.84 -21.87
N TRP A 153 -7.07 16.68 -21.28
CA TRP A 153 -5.74 16.36 -20.75
C TRP A 153 -4.66 16.37 -21.84
N LYS A 154 -4.98 15.85 -23.04
CA LYS A 154 -4.09 15.80 -24.20
C LYS A 154 -3.72 17.20 -24.68
N GLU A 155 -4.69 18.10 -24.82
CA GLU A 155 -4.45 19.48 -25.22
C GLU A 155 -3.47 20.17 -24.27
N ARG A 156 -3.68 20.01 -22.96
CA ARG A 156 -2.77 20.54 -21.92
C ARG A 156 -1.38 19.92 -22.00
N LYS A 157 -1.28 18.63 -22.28
CA LYS A 157 0.00 17.92 -22.43
C LYS A 157 0.78 18.45 -23.63
N ILE A 158 0.10 18.71 -24.75
CA ILE A 158 0.68 19.26 -25.97
C ILE A 158 1.12 20.72 -25.76
N GLU A 159 0.31 21.55 -25.10
CA GLU A 159 0.65 22.93 -24.74
C GLU A 159 1.95 23.00 -23.92
N ARG A 160 2.15 22.02 -23.03
CA ARG A 160 3.37 21.85 -22.22
C ARG A 160 4.52 21.15 -22.96
N LYS A 161 4.41 20.97 -24.27
CA LYS A 161 5.42 20.31 -25.13
C LYS A 161 5.79 18.91 -24.62
N GLY A 162 4.79 18.13 -24.21
CA GLY A 162 4.97 16.76 -23.71
C GLY A 162 5.52 16.64 -22.29
N LYS A 163 5.84 17.75 -21.61
CA LYS A 163 6.30 17.76 -20.21
C LYS A 163 5.14 17.59 -19.24
N SER A 164 5.42 17.44 -17.94
CA SER A 164 4.36 17.34 -16.93
C SER A 164 3.54 18.64 -16.86
N ILE A 165 2.22 18.50 -16.70
CA ILE A 165 1.29 19.62 -16.59
C ILE A 165 1.54 20.36 -15.27
N LYS A 166 1.74 19.61 -14.18
CA LYS A 166 2.09 20.17 -12.87
C LYS A 166 3.52 20.71 -12.87
N PRO A 167 3.79 21.85 -12.21
CA PRO A 167 5.15 22.30 -11.95
C PRO A 167 5.94 21.20 -11.22
N MET A 168 7.13 20.91 -11.74
CA MET A 168 8.03 19.91 -11.16
C MET A 168 9.33 20.56 -10.72
N LEU A 169 9.89 20.02 -9.64
CA LEU A 169 11.25 20.37 -9.22
C LEU A 169 12.22 20.01 -10.34
N LYS A 170 13.17 20.91 -10.60
CA LYS A 170 14.22 20.65 -11.59
C LYS A 170 15.31 19.79 -10.95
N PHE A 171 15.49 18.60 -11.49
CA PHE A 171 16.57 17.69 -11.11
C PHE A 171 17.75 17.86 -12.05
N GLU A 172 18.91 17.36 -11.65
CA GLU A 172 20.09 17.28 -12.51
C GLU A 172 19.83 16.37 -13.71
N ASP A 173 20.30 16.77 -14.89
CA ASP A 173 20.29 15.87 -16.05
C ASP A 173 21.49 14.92 -15.94
N PRO A 174 21.27 13.60 -15.81
CA PRO A 174 22.36 12.63 -15.71
C PRO A 174 23.28 12.60 -16.93
N ASN A 175 22.79 13.08 -18.09
CA ASN A 175 23.53 13.09 -19.35
C ASN A 175 24.24 14.43 -19.60
N ALA A 176 23.93 15.48 -18.84
CA ALA A 176 24.57 16.78 -18.97
C ALA A 176 25.87 16.86 -18.15
N ASN A 177 26.80 17.72 -18.58
CA ASN A 177 28.05 17.93 -17.85
C ASN A 177 27.78 18.53 -16.47
N GLU A 178 28.62 18.19 -15.49
CA GLU A 178 28.50 18.69 -14.12
C GLU A 178 28.51 20.22 -14.05
N LYS A 179 29.29 20.88 -14.91
CA LYS A 179 29.32 22.35 -15.02
C LYS A 179 28.00 22.96 -15.49
N ASP A 180 27.27 22.29 -16.38
CA ASP A 180 25.98 22.77 -16.88
C ASP A 180 24.90 22.62 -15.80
N ASN A 181 24.98 21.55 -15.00
CA ASN A 181 24.14 21.33 -13.83
C ASN A 181 24.54 22.23 -12.63
N ASP A 182 25.77 22.73 -12.58
CA ASP A 182 26.27 23.60 -11.50
C ASP A 182 25.85 25.06 -11.64
N ASN A 183 25.63 25.53 -12.88
CA ASN A 183 25.29 26.92 -13.14
C ASN A 183 23.81 27.27 -12.93
N ASP A 184 22.91 26.29 -12.82
CA ASP A 184 21.48 26.54 -12.69
C ASP A 184 21.01 26.55 -11.20
N PRO A 185 20.54 27.71 -10.68
CA PRO A 185 20.05 27.83 -9.30
C PRO A 185 18.81 27.00 -8.97
N TYR A 186 18.03 26.57 -9.97
CA TYR A 186 16.80 25.81 -9.77
C TYR A 186 17.03 24.30 -9.63
N ILE A 187 18.26 23.82 -9.85
CA ILE A 187 18.60 22.40 -9.68
C ILE A 187 18.70 22.07 -8.19
N CYS A 188 17.87 21.12 -7.75
CA CYS A 188 17.81 20.68 -6.36
C CYS A 188 17.92 19.16 -6.23
N PHE A 189 18.24 18.69 -5.02
CA PHE A 189 18.29 17.26 -4.65
C PHE A 189 19.23 16.39 -5.53
N ARG A 190 20.45 16.90 -5.83
CA ARG A 190 21.47 16.15 -6.57
C ARG A 190 21.81 14.81 -5.93
N ARG A 191 21.99 13.76 -6.73
CA ARG A 191 22.20 12.38 -6.26
C ARG A 191 23.65 11.95 -6.45
N ARG A 192 24.50 12.33 -5.50
CA ARG A 192 25.92 11.94 -5.45
C ARG A 192 26.11 10.64 -4.65
N GLU A 193 25.52 9.55 -5.14
CA GLU A 193 25.61 8.24 -4.47
C GLU A 193 26.98 7.57 -4.71
N PHE A 194 27.59 7.05 -3.64
CA PHE A 194 28.84 6.31 -3.75
C PHE A 194 28.58 4.92 -4.32
N ARG A 195 29.16 4.64 -5.50
CA ARG A 195 29.07 3.31 -6.12
C ARG A 195 29.95 2.32 -5.36
N GLN A 196 29.33 1.50 -4.51
CA GLN A 196 30.03 0.47 -3.77
C GLN A 196 30.46 -0.68 -4.69
N ALA A 197 31.67 -1.18 -4.46
CA ALA A 197 32.13 -2.42 -5.11
C ALA A 197 31.23 -3.60 -4.70
N ARG A 198 31.05 -4.54 -5.63
CA ARG A 198 30.29 -5.76 -5.37
C ARG A 198 30.92 -6.55 -4.22
N LYS A 199 30.08 -7.20 -3.42
CA LYS A 199 30.53 -8.13 -2.38
C LYS A 199 30.99 -9.44 -3.01
N THR A 200 31.70 -10.27 -2.24
CA THR A 200 32.14 -11.59 -2.70
C THR A 200 30.95 -12.52 -2.92
N ARG A 201 31.07 -13.49 -3.84
CA ARG A 201 29.98 -14.45 -4.15
C ARG A 201 29.44 -15.15 -2.89
N ARG A 202 30.31 -15.52 -1.94
CA ARG A 202 29.92 -16.14 -0.67
C ARG A 202 29.06 -15.21 0.21
N ALA A 203 29.39 -13.92 0.25
CA ALA A 203 28.61 -12.95 1.00
C ALA A 203 27.25 -12.69 0.33
N ASP A 204 27.21 -12.69 -1.01
CA ASP A 204 25.99 -12.52 -1.78
C ASP A 204 25.03 -13.71 -1.63
N THR A 205 25.54 -14.95 -1.66
CA THR A 205 24.72 -16.15 -1.40
C THR A 205 24.10 -16.11 0.00
N LEU A 206 24.87 -15.69 1.01
CA LEU A 206 24.37 -15.54 2.38
C LEU A 206 23.33 -14.40 2.47
N GLY A 207 23.53 -13.31 1.74
CA GLY A 207 22.57 -12.22 1.63
C GLY A 207 21.24 -12.68 1.01
N ALA A 208 21.31 -13.44 -0.08
CA ALA A 208 20.14 -14.00 -0.75
C ALA A 208 19.34 -14.96 0.15
N GLU A 209 20.02 -15.83 0.91
CA GLU A 209 19.36 -16.70 1.89
C GLU A 209 18.65 -15.90 2.99
N ARG A 210 19.31 -14.85 3.51
CA ARG A 210 18.69 -13.96 4.50
C ARG A 210 17.46 -13.24 3.96
N ILE A 211 17.48 -12.79 2.70
CA ILE A 211 16.33 -12.17 2.05
C ILE A 211 15.15 -13.15 1.94
N ARG A 212 15.40 -14.42 1.59
CA ARG A 212 14.36 -15.46 1.55
C ARG A 212 13.75 -15.73 2.93
N LEU A 213 14.58 -15.78 3.97
CA LEU A 213 14.12 -15.92 5.35
C LEU A 213 13.28 -14.72 5.79
N LEU A 214 13.69 -13.51 5.43
CA LEU A 214 12.94 -12.27 5.68
C LEU A 214 11.60 -12.27 4.95
N GLN A 215 11.55 -12.70 3.69
CA GLN A 215 10.29 -12.83 2.95
C GLN A 215 9.32 -13.78 3.66
N LYS A 216 9.83 -14.92 4.15
CA LYS A 216 9.03 -15.90 4.91
C LYS A 216 8.52 -15.32 6.24
N SER A 217 9.32 -14.50 6.95
CA SER A 217 8.85 -13.86 8.18
C SER A 217 7.81 -12.77 7.91
N LEU A 218 7.95 -12.00 6.82
CA LEU A 218 6.97 -11.00 6.41
C LEU A 218 5.64 -11.63 5.99
N HIS A 219 5.65 -12.76 5.28
CA HIS A 219 4.42 -13.49 4.96
C HIS A 219 3.69 -13.94 6.23
N ARG A 220 4.41 -14.51 7.21
CA ARG A 220 3.82 -14.88 8.51
C ARG A 220 3.25 -13.68 9.26
N ALA A 221 3.95 -12.55 9.23
CA ALA A 221 3.46 -11.32 9.85
C ALA A 221 2.18 -10.82 9.17
N ARG A 222 2.12 -10.86 7.83
CA ARG A 222 0.90 -10.56 7.07
C ARG A 222 -0.25 -11.47 7.47
N ASP A 223 -0.02 -12.79 7.56
CA ASP A 223 -1.07 -13.75 7.92
C ASP A 223 -1.67 -13.44 9.30
N LEU A 224 -0.83 -13.11 10.28
CA LEU A 224 -1.29 -12.70 11.62
C LEU A 224 -2.12 -11.42 11.59
N VAL A 225 -1.70 -10.41 10.82
CA VAL A 225 -2.45 -9.15 10.66
C VAL A 225 -3.79 -9.41 9.97
N LEU A 226 -3.83 -10.31 8.99
CA LEU A 226 -5.07 -10.70 8.31
C LEU A 226 -6.04 -11.37 9.29
N SER A 227 -5.58 -12.34 10.09
CA SER A 227 -6.41 -12.99 11.11
C SER A 227 -6.93 -12.02 12.19
N VAL A 228 -6.14 -11.01 12.55
CA VAL A 228 -6.61 -9.93 13.45
C VAL A 228 -7.71 -9.09 12.78
N SER A 229 -7.54 -8.78 11.50
CA SER A 229 -8.53 -8.01 10.73
C SER A 229 -9.86 -8.77 10.61
N GLU A 230 -9.81 -10.06 10.28
CA GLU A 230 -10.99 -10.94 10.27
C GLU A 230 -11.68 -11.01 11.63
N ARG A 231 -10.92 -11.10 12.73
CA ARG A 231 -11.46 -11.10 14.09
C ARG A 231 -12.19 -9.79 14.41
N GLU A 232 -11.63 -8.64 14.05
CA GLU A 232 -12.29 -7.36 14.30
C GLU A 232 -13.54 -7.18 13.42
N LEU A 233 -13.53 -7.71 12.19
CA LEU A 233 -14.71 -7.74 11.32
C LEU A 233 -15.85 -8.58 11.90
N MET A 234 -15.55 -9.78 12.42
CA MET A 234 -16.54 -10.62 13.10
C MET A 234 -17.13 -9.94 14.35
N LYS A 235 -16.32 -9.18 15.09
CA LYS A 235 -16.82 -8.39 16.23
C LYS A 235 -17.75 -7.28 15.75
N LEU A 236 -17.40 -6.59 14.67
CA LEU A 236 -18.25 -5.56 14.07
C LEU A 236 -19.61 -6.16 13.66
N GLU A 237 -19.61 -7.29 12.95
CA GLU A 237 -20.84 -8.00 12.56
C GLU A 237 -21.68 -8.44 13.78
N SER A 238 -21.02 -8.91 14.85
CA SER A 238 -21.69 -9.26 16.10
C SER A 238 -22.36 -8.05 16.74
N LEU A 239 -21.68 -6.90 16.80
CA LEU A 239 -22.24 -5.66 17.37
C LEU A 239 -23.38 -5.11 16.50
N GLN A 240 -23.25 -5.17 15.18
CA GLN A 240 -24.30 -4.78 14.24
C GLN A 240 -25.55 -5.65 14.43
N SER A 241 -25.36 -6.97 14.54
CA SER A 241 -26.45 -7.91 14.80
C SER A 241 -27.14 -7.64 16.15
N GLU A 242 -26.39 -7.29 17.20
CA GLU A 242 -26.95 -6.92 18.50
C GLU A 242 -27.77 -5.63 18.43
N LEU A 243 -27.29 -4.62 17.70
CA LEU A 243 -28.01 -3.37 17.45
C LEU A 243 -29.32 -3.63 16.70
N ASP A 244 -29.29 -4.45 15.66
CA ASP A 244 -30.47 -4.77 14.84
C ASP A 244 -31.50 -5.57 15.64
N ILE A 245 -31.05 -6.56 16.43
CA ILE A 245 -31.93 -7.30 17.35
C ILE A 245 -32.56 -6.34 18.38
N PHE A 246 -31.79 -5.39 18.91
CA PHE A 246 -32.32 -4.42 19.86
C PHE A 246 -33.42 -3.54 19.23
N LYS A 247 -33.17 -2.98 18.04
CA LYS A 247 -34.16 -2.18 17.29
C LYS A 247 -35.42 -2.98 16.99
N LEU A 248 -35.25 -4.19 16.43
CA LEU A 248 -36.36 -5.07 16.09
C LEU A 248 -37.20 -5.45 17.31
N ARG A 249 -36.56 -5.72 18.47
CA ARG A 249 -37.26 -5.97 19.73
C ARG A 249 -38.05 -4.76 20.21
N CYS A 250 -37.53 -3.55 20.05
CA CYS A 250 -38.25 -2.33 20.40
C CYS A 250 -39.48 -2.13 19.51
N GLU A 251 -39.34 -2.28 18.20
CA GLU A 251 -40.44 -2.17 17.24
C GLU A 251 -41.51 -3.25 17.48
N ALA A 252 -41.10 -4.52 17.62
CA ALA A 252 -42.00 -5.63 17.86
C ALA A 252 -42.76 -5.50 19.20
N LYS A 253 -42.12 -4.99 20.26
CA LYS A 253 -42.82 -4.67 21.52
C LYS A 253 -43.89 -3.59 21.34
N ASN A 254 -43.60 -2.55 20.57
CA ASN A 254 -44.56 -1.49 20.29
C ASN A 254 -45.76 -2.00 19.49
N LEU A 255 -45.51 -2.82 18.45
CA LEU A 255 -46.57 -3.43 17.66
C LEU A 255 -47.42 -4.40 18.50
N LYS A 256 -46.78 -5.26 19.30
CA LYS A 256 -47.46 -6.20 20.20
C LYS A 256 -48.40 -5.50 21.18
N ARG A 257 -47.98 -4.35 21.74
CA ARG A 257 -48.83 -3.52 22.61
C ARG A 257 -50.01 -2.92 21.86
N THR A 258 -49.80 -2.49 20.62
CA THR A 258 -50.83 -1.88 19.78
C THR A 258 -51.91 -2.89 19.37
N VAL A 259 -51.51 -4.12 19.01
CA VAL A 259 -52.41 -5.19 18.53
C VAL A 259 -53.00 -6.02 19.69
N GLY A 260 -52.45 -5.92 20.90
CA GLY A 260 -52.97 -6.61 22.09
C GLY A 260 -52.67 -8.11 22.14
N VAL A 261 -51.67 -8.60 21.40
CA VAL A 261 -51.30 -10.02 21.34
C VAL A 261 -50.58 -10.46 22.62
N LYS A 262 -51.02 -11.58 23.20
CA LYS A 262 -50.40 -12.22 24.38
C LYS A 262 -49.62 -13.48 23.95
N GLY A 263 -48.48 -13.77 24.57
CA GLY A 263 -47.60 -14.91 24.23
C GLY A 263 -46.21 -14.49 23.69
N ASP A 264 -45.30 -15.44 23.47
CA ASP A 264 -43.98 -15.22 22.84
C ASP A 264 -43.01 -14.22 23.52
N ASP A 265 -43.10 -14.07 24.85
CA ASP A 265 -42.23 -13.14 25.59
C ASP A 265 -40.74 -13.53 25.54
N TYR A 266 -40.44 -14.81 25.25
CA TYR A 266 -39.08 -15.33 25.14
C TYR A 266 -38.25 -14.65 24.06
N LEU A 267 -38.87 -14.14 22.99
CA LEU A 267 -38.16 -13.47 21.90
C LEU A 267 -37.49 -12.16 22.34
N PHE A 268 -37.95 -11.55 23.43
CA PHE A 268 -37.51 -10.23 23.88
C PHE A 268 -36.36 -10.24 24.89
N PHE A 269 -35.90 -11.42 25.34
CA PHE A 269 -34.75 -11.53 26.23
C PHE A 269 -33.63 -12.42 25.65
N PRO A 270 -32.36 -12.15 25.99
CA PRO A 270 -31.24 -13.01 25.61
C PRO A 270 -31.35 -14.39 26.29
N HIS A 271 -31.15 -15.46 25.53
CA HIS A 271 -31.06 -16.82 26.05
C HIS A 271 -29.60 -17.21 26.31
N LYS A 272 -29.36 -18.07 27.30
CA LYS A 272 -28.01 -18.59 27.60
C LYS A 272 -27.50 -19.41 26.41
N ARG A 273 -26.40 -18.97 25.80
CA ARG A 273 -25.70 -19.71 24.74
C ARG A 273 -24.78 -20.76 25.36
N LYS A 274 -24.62 -21.92 24.70
CA LYS A 274 -23.62 -22.92 25.08
C LYS A 274 -22.22 -22.31 24.95
N LYS A 275 -21.38 -22.45 25.98
CA LYS A 275 -19.99 -21.97 25.92
C LYS A 275 -19.25 -22.75 24.82
N VAL A 276 -18.56 -22.04 23.93
CA VAL A 276 -17.66 -22.65 22.96
C VAL A 276 -16.49 -23.27 23.73
N ILE A 277 -16.34 -24.59 23.64
CA ILE A 277 -15.21 -25.32 24.21
C ILE A 277 -14.02 -25.05 23.28
N LYS A 278 -12.98 -24.38 23.78
CA LYS A 278 -11.70 -24.31 23.04
C LYS A 278 -11.14 -25.73 22.96
N PRO A 279 -10.75 -26.23 21.78
CA PRO A 279 -10.10 -27.53 21.68
C PRO A 279 -8.82 -27.53 22.53
N ARG A 280 -8.77 -28.38 23.57
CA ARG A 280 -7.59 -28.56 24.45
C ARG A 280 -6.35 -29.01 23.68
N GLU A 281 -6.57 -29.70 22.57
CA GLU A 281 -5.53 -30.32 21.74
C GLU A 281 -4.55 -29.27 21.17
N GLU A 282 -5.01 -28.07 20.82
CA GLU A 282 -4.13 -27.01 20.30
C GLU A 282 -3.20 -26.40 21.36
N GLU A 283 -3.61 -26.38 22.64
CA GLU A 283 -2.76 -25.89 23.73
C GLU A 283 -1.67 -26.91 24.08
N GLU A 284 -2.05 -28.19 24.17
CA GLU A 284 -1.10 -29.28 24.46
C GLU A 284 -0.06 -29.45 23.34
N GLU A 285 -0.47 -29.38 22.06
CA GLU A 285 0.45 -29.50 20.93
C GLU A 285 1.42 -28.30 20.80
N ARG A 286 0.95 -27.09 21.13
CA ARG A 286 1.81 -25.89 21.23
C ARG A 286 2.80 -26.00 22.38
N GLU A 287 2.41 -26.60 23.50
CA GLU A 287 3.28 -26.79 24.66
C GLU A 287 4.38 -27.83 24.37
N VAL A 288 4.05 -28.90 23.65
CA VAL A 288 5.01 -29.94 23.20
C VAL A 288 6.04 -29.34 22.23
N LYS A 289 5.60 -28.61 21.19
CA LYS A 289 6.51 -27.93 20.24
C LYS A 289 7.41 -26.89 20.93
N ARG A 290 6.92 -26.21 21.97
CA ARG A 290 7.73 -25.26 22.77
C ARG A 290 8.78 -25.97 23.63
N LYS A 291 8.49 -27.17 24.16
CA LYS A 291 9.43 -28.01 24.90
C LYS A 291 10.52 -28.59 24.00
N GLU A 292 10.20 -29.00 22.77
CA GLU A 292 11.19 -29.47 21.79
C GLU A 292 12.16 -28.37 21.35
N ARG A 293 11.67 -27.16 21.06
CA ARG A 293 12.54 -26.02 20.68
C ARG A 293 13.53 -25.65 21.79
N ARG A 294 13.11 -25.70 23.06
CA ARG A 294 13.98 -25.47 24.22
C ARG A 294 15.05 -26.56 24.40
N LYS A 295 14.77 -27.81 24.03
CA LYS A 295 15.76 -28.91 24.03
C LYS A 295 16.80 -28.77 22.92
N GLY A 296 16.43 -28.19 21.77
CA GLY A 296 17.37 -27.93 20.67
C GLY A 296 18.38 -26.82 20.97
N GLU A 297 17.97 -25.78 21.70
CA GLU A 297 18.83 -24.64 22.06
C GLU A 297 19.84 -24.99 23.18
N SER A 298 19.57 -25.98 24.03
CA SER A 298 20.50 -26.39 25.10
C SER A 298 21.73 -27.20 24.62
N LEU A 299 21.76 -27.62 23.36
CA LEU A 299 22.88 -28.40 22.79
C LEU A 299 23.95 -27.54 22.11
N HIS A 300 23.80 -26.20 22.09
CA HIS A 300 24.73 -25.26 21.44
C HIS A 300 25.01 -24.01 22.31
N ALA A 301 25.34 -24.20 23.59
CA ALA A 301 25.93 -23.14 24.41
C ALA A 301 27.47 -23.24 24.38
N PRO A 302 28.23 -22.18 24.02
CA PRO A 302 29.67 -22.17 24.16
C PRO A 302 30.06 -21.95 25.63
N VAL A 303 31.06 -22.69 26.09
CA VAL A 303 31.67 -22.60 27.43
C VAL A 303 32.39 -21.25 27.59
N PRO A 304 32.26 -20.53 28.73
CA PRO A 304 33.01 -19.31 28.98
C PRO A 304 34.40 -19.63 29.55
N THR A 305 35.47 -19.22 28.85
CA THR A 305 36.83 -19.20 29.38
C THR A 305 37.11 -17.87 30.06
N VAL A 306 37.61 -17.94 31.30
CA VAL A 306 37.96 -16.80 32.16
C VAL A 306 39.49 -16.72 32.30
N HIS A 307 40.02 -15.48 32.40
CA HIS A 307 41.35 -15.04 32.87
C HIS A 307 42.48 -14.99 31.81
N LYS A 308 43.40 -14.01 31.78
CA LYS A 308 43.85 -13.00 32.76
C LYS A 308 44.72 -11.94 32.04
N ASP A 309 44.62 -10.69 32.46
CA ASP A 309 45.57 -9.61 32.13
C ASP A 309 46.98 -9.89 32.71
N LYS A 310 48.02 -9.68 31.90
CA LYS A 310 49.36 -9.25 32.36
C LYS A 310 50.06 -8.41 31.29
N HIS A 311 50.58 -7.26 31.74
CA HIS A 311 51.35 -6.28 31.00
C HIS A 311 52.81 -6.32 31.50
N VAL A 312 53.81 -6.49 30.62
CA VAL A 312 55.25 -6.19 30.83
C VAL A 312 55.90 -5.88 29.45
N PRO A 313 56.88 -4.94 29.31
CA PRO A 313 57.24 -4.30 28.03
C PRO A 313 58.60 -4.72 27.37
N GLN A 314 58.68 -4.49 26.04
CA GLN A 314 59.85 -4.29 25.13
C GLN A 314 60.89 -5.43 24.87
N PRO A 315 61.71 -5.41 23.78
CA PRO A 315 61.88 -4.44 22.67
C PRO A 315 61.82 -5.03 21.21
N GLN A 316 61.96 -4.15 20.21
CA GLN A 316 61.90 -4.37 18.74
C GLN A 316 63.04 -5.24 18.17
N PRO A 317 62.93 -5.72 16.91
CA PRO A 317 63.63 -5.03 15.82
C PRO A 317 62.84 -4.84 14.51
N VAL A 318 63.46 -4.02 13.66
CA VAL A 318 63.03 -3.32 12.45
C VAL A 318 62.85 -4.23 11.21
N ALA A 319 61.84 -3.96 10.37
CA ALA A 319 61.91 -4.14 8.91
C ALA A 319 60.82 -3.33 8.19
N GLU A 320 61.24 -2.70 7.09
CA GLU A 320 60.55 -1.70 6.26
C GLU A 320 59.46 -2.28 5.33
N GLY A 321 58.48 -1.47 4.93
CA GLY A 321 57.70 -1.75 3.71
C GLY A 321 56.31 -1.12 3.61
N ALA A 322 56.23 -0.03 2.84
CA ALA A 322 55.06 0.52 2.11
C ALA A 322 53.83 1.03 2.90
N ALA A 323 53.74 2.37 2.94
CA ALA A 323 52.58 3.13 3.37
C ALA A 323 51.38 2.98 2.41
N THR A 324 50.21 2.67 2.96
CA THR A 324 48.91 3.06 2.37
C THR A 324 48.11 3.79 3.45
N SER A 325 48.04 5.11 3.34
CA SER A 325 47.32 5.96 4.27
C SER A 325 45.82 5.94 3.94
N GLN A 326 45.06 5.13 4.67
CA GLN A 326 43.61 5.34 4.84
C GLN A 326 43.42 6.00 6.21
N PRO A 327 42.73 7.15 6.32
CA PRO A 327 42.46 7.76 7.61
C PRO A 327 41.45 6.90 8.36
N TYR A 328 41.94 6.09 9.30
CA TYR A 328 41.14 5.28 10.20
C TYR A 328 40.53 6.21 11.26
N VAL A 329 39.34 6.75 11.01
CA VAL A 329 38.57 7.45 12.04
C VAL A 329 38.04 6.39 13.01
N LYS A 330 38.77 6.16 14.12
CA LYS A 330 38.24 5.43 15.28
C LYS A 330 37.11 6.24 15.87
N LEU A 331 35.87 5.86 15.55
CA LEU A 331 34.71 6.34 16.29
C LEU A 331 34.83 5.83 17.74
N PRO A 332 34.62 6.70 18.74
CA PRO A 332 34.60 6.26 20.13
C PRO A 332 33.50 5.22 20.32
N PRO A 333 33.69 4.24 21.23
CA PRO A 333 32.64 3.27 21.53
C PRO A 333 31.42 4.05 22.01
N SER A 334 30.33 3.94 21.25
CA SER A 334 29.03 4.47 21.63
C SER A 334 28.61 3.82 22.95
N LYS A 335 28.87 4.50 24.07
CA LYS A 335 28.18 4.22 25.33
C LYS A 335 26.74 4.65 25.11
N ILE A 336 25.91 3.69 24.69
CA ILE A 336 24.46 3.79 24.82
C ILE A 336 24.21 3.95 26.32
N PRO A 337 23.61 5.05 26.80
CA PRO A 337 23.22 5.15 28.20
C PRO A 337 22.23 4.02 28.49
N ASP A 338 22.51 3.21 29.52
CA ASP A 338 21.62 2.16 29.97
C ASP A 338 20.24 2.76 30.24
N MET A 339 19.27 2.41 29.39
CA MET A 339 17.87 2.77 29.58
C MET A 339 17.32 1.78 30.61
N GLU A 340 17.20 2.21 31.86
CA GLU A 340 16.57 1.40 32.92
C GLU A 340 15.14 1.01 32.49
N LEU A 341 14.96 -0.25 32.15
CA LEU A 341 13.65 -0.84 31.91
C LEU A 341 12.97 -1.01 33.27
N VAL A 342 12.15 -0.03 33.65
CA VAL A 342 11.20 -0.17 34.76
C VAL A 342 10.16 -1.21 34.34
N THR A 343 10.32 -2.43 34.81
CA THR A 343 9.29 -3.47 34.74
C THR A 343 8.16 -3.08 35.70
N VAL A 344 7.04 -2.60 35.16
CA VAL A 344 5.79 -2.52 35.90
C VAL A 344 5.19 -3.92 35.93
N SER A 345 5.30 -4.58 37.07
CA SER A 345 4.56 -5.80 37.39
C SER A 345 3.08 -5.47 37.57
N LEU A 346 2.23 -6.06 36.74
CA LEU A 346 0.80 -6.29 36.97
C LEU A 346 0.47 -7.74 36.63
#